data_AF-A0A2Z6EWX1-F1
#
_entry.id   AF-A0A2Z6EWX1-F1
#
_cell.length_a   1.000
_cell.length_b   1.000
_cell.length_c   1.000
_cell.angle_alpha   90.00
_cell.angle_beta   90.00
_cell.angle_gamma   90.00
#
_symmetry.space_group_name_H-M   'P 1'
#
loop_
_entity.id
_entity.type
_entity.pdbx_description
1 polymer ?
#
loop_
_entity_poly.entity_id
_entity_poly.type
_entity_poly.pdbx_seq_one_letter_code
_entity_poly.pdbx_strand_id
1 'polypeptide(L)' 'MKYAREIMELMSAYPKRDFRMKDLVKSIVGHAPSSAQKHRVRIQIANVIRELEAMGYVFRRPPSAKRGGFALYRWRG' A
#
# COMPACT_ATOMS: atom_id res chain seq x y z
N MET A 1 -1.08 -7.23 -12.77
CA MET A 1 -0.22 -6.54 -11.79
C MET A 1 0.41 -7.54 -10.82
N LYS A 2 1.73 -7.46 -10.55
CA LYS A 2 2.49 -8.53 -9.86
C LYS A 2 2.07 -8.81 -8.41
N TYR A 3 1.72 -7.79 -7.62
CA TYR A 3 1.44 -7.94 -6.17
C TYR A 3 -0.03 -7.70 -5.81
N ALA A 4 -0.94 -7.79 -6.78
CA ALA A 4 -2.34 -7.46 -6.55
C ALA A 4 -2.98 -8.37 -5.49
N ARG A 5 -2.76 -9.67 -5.63
CA ARG A 5 -3.33 -10.69 -4.74
C ARG A 5 -2.82 -10.55 -3.32
N GLU A 6 -1.50 -10.41 -3.15
CA GLU A 6 -0.86 -10.29 -1.83
C GLU A 6 -1.30 -9.02 -1.11
N ILE A 7 -1.47 -7.90 -1.83
CA ILE A 7 -1.97 -6.66 -1.25
C ILE A 7 -3.45 -6.79 -0.85
N MET A 8 -4.27 -7.43 -1.69
CA MET A 8 -5.67 -7.70 -1.36
C MET A 8 -5.80 -8.59 -0.13
N GLU A 9 -5.09 -9.72 -0.09
CA GLU A 9 -5.09 -10.66 1.05
C GLU A 9 -4.58 -9.97 2.34
N LEU A 10 -3.53 -9.17 2.24
CA LEU A 10 -3.01 -8.42 3.39
C LEU A 10 -4.00 -7.38 3.90
N MET A 11 -4.60 -6.57 3.02
CA MET A 11 -5.48 -5.48 3.43
C MET A 11 -6.84 -6.01 3.90
N SER A 12 -7.38 -7.04 3.23
CA SER A 12 -8.67 -7.64 3.59
C SER A 12 -8.61 -8.40 4.93
N ALA A 13 -7.45 -8.96 5.30
CA ALA A 13 -7.24 -9.55 6.61
C ALA A 13 -7.32 -8.52 7.77
N TYR A 14 -7.12 -7.23 7.47
CA TYR A 14 -7.15 -6.17 8.48
C TYR A 14 -7.99 -4.96 8.03
N PRO A 15 -9.32 -5.10 7.88
CA PRO A 15 -10.14 -4.11 7.20
C PRO A 15 -10.23 -2.76 7.92
N LYS A 16 -10.06 -2.76 9.24
CA LYS A 16 -10.09 -1.55 10.07
C LYS A 16 -8.73 -0.84 10.19
N ARG A 17 -7.66 -1.44 9.66
CA ARG A 17 -6.29 -0.95 9.82
C ARG A 17 -5.93 0.05 8.72
N ASP A 18 -5.25 1.12 9.12
CA ASP A 18 -4.60 2.03 8.19
C ASP A 18 -3.17 1.54 7.89
N PHE A 19 -2.86 1.44 6.61
CA PHE A 19 -1.53 1.08 6.11
C PHE A 19 -0.85 2.29 5.49
N ARG A 20 0.45 2.46 5.76
CA ARG A 20 1.29 3.37 4.96
C ARG A 20 1.92 2.59 3.82
N MET A 21 2.31 3.29 2.75
CA MET A 21 3.06 2.70 1.63
C MET A 21 4.30 1.92 2.11
N LYS A 22 5.03 2.43 3.11
CA LYS A 22 6.20 1.73 3.65
C LYS A 22 5.86 0.41 4.34
N ASP A 23 4.68 0.30 4.95
CA ASP A 23 4.26 -0.90 5.65
C ASP A 23 3.91 -2.00 4.63
N LEU A 24 3.24 -1.62 3.52
CA LEU A 24 2.96 -2.50 2.37
C LEU A 24 4.23 -2.94 1.63
N VAL A 25 5.19 -2.02 1.44
CA VAL A 25 6.48 -2.40 0.85
C VAL A 25 7.16 -3.41 1.77
N LYS A 26 7.24 -3.13 3.08
CA LYS A 26 7.89 -4.02 4.06
C LYS A 26 7.29 -5.42 4.08
N SER A 27 5.97 -5.56 3.96
CA SER A 27 5.32 -6.88 3.91
C SER A 27 5.68 -7.69 2.68
N ILE A 28 5.99 -7.05 1.55
CA ILE A 28 6.36 -7.73 0.30
C ILE A 28 7.87 -8.02 0.21
N VAL A 29 8.73 -7.04 0.52
CA VAL A 29 10.18 -7.19 0.33
C VAL A 29 10.91 -7.86 1.50
N GLY A 30 10.27 -8.03 2.66
CA GLY A 30 10.88 -8.72 3.80
C GLY A 30 12.11 -7.99 4.39
N HIS A 31 13.09 -8.78 4.85
CA HIS A 31 14.29 -8.28 5.54
C HIS A 31 15.41 -7.84 4.58
N ALA A 32 16.09 -6.75 4.93
CA ALA A 32 17.25 -6.18 4.24
C ALA A 32 17.14 -5.95 2.70
N PRO A 33 16.04 -5.39 2.15
CA PRO A 33 15.96 -5.14 0.72
C PRO A 33 16.78 -3.92 0.30
N SER A 34 17.42 -4.02 -0.85
CA SER A 34 18.15 -2.89 -1.46
C SER A 34 17.21 -1.73 -1.78
N SER A 35 17.75 -0.51 -1.84
CA SER A 35 16.99 0.70 -2.18
C SER A 35 16.32 0.60 -3.55
N ALA A 36 17.00 0.00 -4.54
CA ALA A 36 16.46 -0.23 -5.87
C ALA A 36 15.27 -1.22 -5.84
N GLN A 37 15.36 -2.29 -5.07
CA GLN A 37 14.25 -3.23 -4.89
C GLN A 37 13.05 -2.55 -4.22
N LYS A 38 13.27 -1.81 -3.12
CA LYS A 38 12.21 -1.05 -2.44
C LYS A 38 11.50 -0.10 -3.40
N HIS A 39 12.26 0.62 -4.23
CA HIS A 39 11.70 1.56 -5.19
C HIS A 39 10.84 0.85 -6.25
N ARG A 40 11.33 -0.23 -6.86
CA ARG A 40 10.57 -1.02 -7.84
C ARG A 40 9.27 -1.58 -7.25
N VAL A 41 9.35 -2.16 -6.06
CA VAL A 41 8.17 -2.71 -5.37
C VAL A 41 7.18 -1.60 -5.00
N ARG A 42 7.66 -0.45 -4.52
CA ARG A 42 6.80 0.70 -4.23
C ARG A 42 6.00 1.14 -5.45
N ILE A 43 6.61 1.21 -6.64
CA ILE A 43 5.91 1.57 -7.88
C ILE A 43 4.84 0.53 -8.21
N GLN A 44 5.17 -0.75 -8.12
CA GLN A 44 4.22 -1.83 -8.41
C GLN A 44 3.03 -1.82 -7.43
N ILE A 45 3.28 -1.63 -6.14
CA ILE A 45 2.21 -1.50 -5.13
C ILE A 45 1.37 -0.23 -5.37
N ALA A 46 2.00 0.89 -5.74
CA ALA A 46 1.27 2.13 -6.01
C ALA A 46 0.28 1.98 -7.17
N ASN A 47 0.64 1.22 -8.21
CA ASN A 47 -0.28 0.90 -9.31
C ASN A 47 -1.45 0.02 -8.83
N VAL A 48 -1.18 -1.01 -8.02
CA VAL A 48 -2.21 -1.86 -7.42
C VAL A 48 -3.20 -1.06 -6.60
N ILE A 49 -2.69 -0.22 -5.69
CA ILE A 49 -3.53 0.61 -4.83
C ILE A 49 -4.37 1.58 -5.64
N ARG A 50 -3.82 2.16 -6.72
CA ARG A 50 -4.58 3.06 -7.60
C ARG A 50 -5.75 2.35 -8.28
N GLU A 51 -5.54 1.14 -8.79
CA GLU A 51 -6.61 0.35 -9.40
C GLU A 51 -7.66 -0.06 -8.35
N LEU A 52 -7.24 -0.50 -7.16
CA LEU A 52 -8.17 -0.84 -6.08
C LEU A 52 -8.94 0.38 -5.54
N GLU A 53 -8.32 1.56 -5.51
CA GLU A 53 -8.98 2.83 -5.21
C GLU A 53 -10.03 3.17 -6.28
N ALA A 54 -9.69 3.01 -7.56
CA ALA A 54 -10.61 3.22 -8.68
C ALA A 54 -11.81 2.24 -8.66
N MET A 55 -11.59 1.00 -8.20
CA MET A 55 -12.66 0.00 -8.00
C MET A 55 -13.44 0.19 -6.70
N GLY A 56 -13.02 1.08 -5.80
CA GLY A 56 -13.69 1.36 -4.52
C GLY A 56 -13.34 0.40 -3.38
N TYR A 57 -12.43 -0.57 -3.57
CA TYR A 57 -11.99 -1.52 -2.55
C TYR A 57 -11.03 -0.91 -1.53
N VAL A 58 -10.30 0.15 -1.90
CA VAL A 58 -9.35 0.85 -1.02
C VAL A 58 -9.73 2.31 -0.89
N PHE A 59 -9.78 2.80 0.34
CA PHE A 59 -9.92 4.21 0.64
C PHE A 59 -8.54 4.82 0.93
N ARG A 60 -8.17 5.86 0.20
CA ARG A 60 -6.95 6.64 0.42
C ARG A 60 -7.25 7.89 1.22
N ARG A 61 -6.65 8.01 2.39
CA ARG A 61 -6.62 9.25 3.17
C ARG A 61 -5.38 10.06 2.80
N PRO A 62 -5.54 11.33 2.37
CA PRO A 62 -4.40 12.19 2.14
C PRO A 62 -3.64 12.45 3.46
N PRO A 63 -2.36 12.81 3.38
CA PRO A 63 -1.59 13.25 4.54
C PRO A 63 -2.32 14.34 5.33
N SER A 64 -2.45 14.19 6.64
CA SER A 64 -3.08 15.21 7.51
C SER A 64 -2.21 16.46 7.69
N ALA A 65 -0.89 16.34 7.53
CA ALA A 65 0.06 17.43 7.66
C ALA A 65 0.62 17.88 6.30
N LYS A 66 0.73 19.20 6.10
CA LYS A 66 1.34 19.81 4.91
C LYS A 66 2.83 19.43 4.73
N ARG A 67 3.53 19.04 5.81
CA ARG A 67 4.91 18.53 5.78
C ARG A 67 5.04 17.27 6.65
N GLY A 68 5.74 16.26 6.15
CA GLY A 68 6.05 15.03 6.88
C GLY A 68 4.90 14.02 7.03
N GLY A 69 3.70 14.36 6.55
CA GLY A 69 2.58 13.43 6.55
C GLY A 69 2.69 12.37 5.44
N PHE A 70 2.10 11.20 5.68
CA PHE A 70 2.02 10.11 4.71
C PHE A 70 0.55 9.84 4.35
N ALA A 71 0.32 9.42 3.11
CA ALA A 71 -0.98 8.87 2.74
C ALA A 71 -1.23 7.56 3.51
N LEU A 72 -2.47 7.38 3.96
CA LEU A 72 -2.93 6.15 4.58
C LEU A 72 -3.90 5.44 3.65
N TYR A 73 -3.83 4.12 3.63
CA TYR A 73 -4.65 3.26 2.80
C TYR A 73 -5.41 2.30 3.70
N ARG A 74 -6.73 2.22 3.52
CA ARG A 74 -7.61 1.35 4.29
C ARG A 74 -8.45 0.51 3.36
N TRP A 75 -8.64 -0.76 3.71
CA TRP A 75 -9.57 -1.62 3.01
C TRP A 75 -11.01 -1.20 3.27
N ARG A 76 -11.83 -1.18 2.24
CA ARG A 76 -13.27 -0.84 2.28
C ARG A 76 -14.16 -2.00 1.84
N GLY A 77 -13.59 -2.93 1.06
CA GLY A 77 -14.30 -4.08 0.48
C GLY A 77 -14.82 -5.09 1.48
#